data_AF-B7HY61-F1
#
_entry.id   AF-B7HY61-F1
#
_cell.length_a   1.000
_cell.length_b   1.000
_cell.length_c   1.000
_cell.angle_alpha   90.00
_cell.angle_beta   90.00
_cell.angle_gamma   90.00
#
_symmetry.space_group_name_H-M   'P 1'
#
loop_
_entity.id
_entity.type
_entity.pdbx_description
1 polymer ?
#
loop_
_entity_poly.entity_id
_entity_poly.type
_entity_poly.pdbx_seq_one_letter_code
_entity_poly.pdbx_strand_id
1 'polypeptide(L)'
;MISDLKGEALDSLEGKWGLAVGATLLISILISAFSLSIDFIFAQVWDWKEVKSSLSVDVITILIVGPLTLGGYCLALHIIREKEARIGHIFRWFTEGSKFIKSFLLYIVVNIYLFLWFLLFIIPGIIKSFSYAMTYFIINDHPEIL
;
A
#
# COMPACT_ATOMS: atom_id res chain seq x y z
N MET A 1 27.45 -11.16 0.31
CA MET A 1 26.32 -10.61 1.09
C MET A 1 25.28 -9.91 0.23
N ILE A 2 25.58 -8.78 -0.43
CA ILE A 2 24.58 -8.10 -1.31
C ILE A 2 24.22 -8.97 -2.53
N SER A 3 25.21 -9.65 -3.11
CA SER A 3 25.02 -10.63 -4.19
C SER A 3 24.07 -11.76 -3.79
N ASP A 4 24.18 -12.22 -2.56
CA ASP A 4 23.49 -13.42 -2.07
C ASP A 4 22.01 -13.07 -1.79
N LEU A 5 21.77 -11.94 -1.11
CA LEU A 5 20.42 -11.39 -0.92
C LEU A 5 19.71 -11.09 -2.25
N LYS A 6 20.45 -10.64 -3.26
CA LYS A 6 19.91 -10.43 -4.61
C LYS A 6 19.55 -11.78 -5.27
N GLY A 7 20.41 -12.79 -5.14
CA GLY A 7 20.16 -14.14 -5.63
C GLY A 7 18.88 -14.70 -5.03
N GLU A 8 18.79 -14.73 -3.70
CA GLU A 8 17.60 -15.22 -2.97
C GLU A 8 16.32 -14.48 -3.37
N ALA A 9 16.39 -13.15 -3.56
CA ALA A 9 15.23 -12.37 -4.01
C ALA A 9 14.78 -12.74 -5.43
N LEU A 10 15.72 -12.99 -6.36
CA LEU A 10 15.41 -13.40 -7.73
C LEU A 10 14.85 -14.83 -7.76
N ASP A 11 15.45 -15.73 -7.00
CA ASP A 11 15.02 -17.13 -6.88
C ASP A 11 13.59 -17.20 -6.33
N SER A 12 13.25 -16.35 -5.35
CA SER A 12 11.89 -16.27 -4.79
C SER A 12 10.81 -15.84 -5.80
N LEU A 13 11.22 -15.17 -6.89
CA LEU A 13 10.35 -14.71 -7.96
C LEU A 13 10.30 -15.68 -9.15
N GLU A 14 11.21 -16.65 -9.23
CA GLU A 14 11.26 -17.61 -10.31
C GLU A 14 9.92 -18.39 -10.40
N GLY A 15 9.34 -18.44 -11.61
CA GLY A 15 8.00 -18.99 -11.83
C GLY A 15 6.81 -18.12 -11.36
N LYS A 16 7.04 -17.04 -10.60
CA LYS A 16 6.00 -16.14 -10.05
C LYS A 16 6.05 -14.71 -10.59
N TRP A 17 6.99 -14.37 -11.47
CA TRP A 17 7.15 -13.04 -12.08
C TRP A 17 5.86 -12.46 -12.67
N GLY A 18 5.12 -13.26 -13.45
CA GLY A 18 3.85 -12.81 -14.04
C GLY A 18 2.80 -12.44 -13.01
N LEU A 19 2.78 -13.15 -11.87
CA LEU A 19 1.89 -12.85 -10.75
C LEU A 19 2.30 -11.55 -10.04
N ALA A 20 3.59 -11.36 -9.78
CA ALA A 20 4.10 -10.15 -9.12
C ALA A 20 3.83 -8.90 -9.97
N VAL A 21 4.19 -8.92 -11.25
CA VAL A 21 3.94 -7.83 -12.18
C VAL A 21 2.43 -7.58 -12.36
N GLY A 22 1.65 -8.65 -12.55
CA GLY A 22 0.20 -8.57 -12.67
C GLY A 22 -0.45 -7.96 -11.43
N ALA A 23 0.01 -8.30 -10.24
CA ALA A 23 -0.47 -7.74 -8.98
C ALA A 23 -0.14 -6.25 -8.83
N THR A 24 1.10 -5.84 -9.12
CA THR A 24 1.49 -4.43 -9.07
C THR A 24 0.68 -3.60 -10.07
N LEU A 25 0.55 -4.07 -11.31
CA LEU A 25 -0.27 -3.40 -12.33
C LEU A 25 -1.74 -3.32 -11.91
N LEU A 26 -2.30 -4.40 -11.37
CA LEU A 26 -3.67 -4.42 -10.89
C LEU A 26 -3.88 -3.39 -9.77
N ILE A 27 -2.99 -3.34 -8.78
CA ILE A 27 -3.05 -2.36 -7.68
C ILE A 27 -2.99 -0.94 -8.24
N SER A 28 -2.05 -0.65 -9.15
CA SER A 28 -1.93 0.68 -9.77
C SER A 28 -3.18 1.06 -10.55
N ILE A 29 -3.73 0.17 -11.38
CA ILE A 29 -4.95 0.41 -12.14
C ILE A 29 -6.14 0.66 -11.21
N LEU A 30 -6.30 -0.14 -10.15
CA LEU A 30 -7.39 0.02 -9.19
C LEU A 30 -7.32 1.36 -8.46
N ILE A 31 -6.12 1.76 -8.00
CA ILE A 31 -5.92 3.05 -7.34
C ILE A 31 -6.21 4.20 -8.32
N SER A 32 -5.66 4.15 -9.54
CA SER A 32 -5.88 5.21 -10.53
C SER A 32 -7.34 5.30 -10.96
N ALA A 33 -8.00 4.17 -11.24
CA ALA A 33 -9.41 4.14 -11.63
C ALA A 33 -10.31 4.67 -10.51
N PHE A 34 -10.02 4.31 -9.26
CA PHE A 34 -10.77 4.82 -8.12
C PHE A 34 -10.56 6.32 -7.92
N SER A 35 -9.31 6.80 -7.94
CA SER A 35 -9.00 8.23 -7.81
C SER A 35 -9.67 9.06 -8.91
N LEU A 36 -9.63 8.60 -10.17
CA LEU A 36 -10.31 9.26 -11.28
C LEU A 36 -11.83 9.31 -11.08
N SER A 37 -12.42 8.23 -10.56
CA SER A 37 -13.86 8.16 -10.30
C SER A 37 -14.28 9.17 -9.23
N ILE A 38 -13.53 9.27 -8.14
CA ILE A 38 -13.78 10.25 -7.08
C ILE A 38 -13.61 11.68 -7.62
N ASP A 39 -12.49 11.97 -8.29
CA ASP A 39 -12.23 13.29 -8.87
C ASP A 39 -13.35 13.71 -9.82
N PHE A 40 -13.82 12.78 -10.68
CA PHE A 40 -14.89 13.05 -11.63
C PHE A 40 -16.22 13.39 -10.96
N ILE A 41 -16.58 12.69 -9.87
CA ILE A 41 -17.80 12.96 -9.09
C ILE A 41 -17.72 14.35 -8.45
N PHE A 42 -16.61 14.66 -7.78
CA PHE A 42 -16.43 15.96 -7.11
C PHE A 42 -16.32 17.11 -8.12
N ALA A 43 -15.77 16.86 -9.30
CA ALA A 43 -15.68 17.85 -10.38
C ALA A 43 -17.04 18.20 -11.01
N GLN A 44 -18.12 17.47 -10.71
CA GLN A 44 -19.48 17.88 -11.08
C GLN A 44 -20.00 19.02 -10.21
N VAL A 45 -19.42 19.20 -9.01
CA VAL A 45 -19.86 20.18 -8.01
C VAL A 45 -18.86 21.34 -7.90
N TRP A 46 -17.56 21.04 -8.00
CA TRP A 46 -16.45 21.99 -7.90
C TRP A 46 -15.62 22.02 -9.19
N ASP A 47 -14.80 23.06 -9.38
CA ASP A 47 -13.84 23.10 -10.49
C ASP A 47 -12.74 22.03 -10.28
N TRP A 48 -12.25 21.43 -11.36
CA TRP A 48 -11.18 20.44 -11.35
C TRP A 48 -9.93 20.91 -10.58
N LYS A 49 -9.61 22.21 -10.63
CA LYS A 49 -8.48 22.76 -9.88
C LYS A 49 -8.70 22.68 -8.37
N GLU A 50 -9.92 22.98 -7.92
CA GLU A 50 -10.26 22.92 -6.50
C GLU A 50 -10.27 21.48 -6.00
N VAL A 51 -10.84 20.55 -6.77
CA VAL A 51 -10.84 19.11 -6.48
C VAL A 51 -9.41 18.59 -6.27
N LYS A 52 -8.49 18.92 -7.18
CA LYS A 52 -7.08 18.49 -7.09
C LYS A 52 -6.32 19.09 -5.91
N SER A 53 -6.78 20.21 -5.36
CA SER A 53 -6.18 20.84 -4.18
C SER A 53 -6.91 20.49 -2.88
N SER A 54 -7.98 19.70 -2.95
CA SER A 54 -8.87 19.44 -1.82
C SER A 54 -8.37 18.29 -0.96
N LEU A 55 -7.95 18.63 0.27
CA LEU A 55 -7.58 17.65 1.29
C LEU A 55 -8.71 16.65 1.59
N SER A 56 -9.97 17.06 1.47
CA SER A 56 -11.11 16.17 1.72
C SER A 56 -11.21 15.06 0.68
N VAL A 57 -10.89 15.37 -0.57
CA VAL A 57 -10.89 14.38 -1.67
C VAL A 57 -9.73 13.39 -1.47
N ASP A 58 -8.56 13.89 -1.08
CA ASP A 58 -7.39 13.05 -0.77
C ASP A 58 -7.64 12.09 0.41
N VAL A 59 -8.35 12.55 1.45
CA VAL A 59 -8.72 11.67 2.58
C VAL A 59 -9.62 10.51 2.13
N ILE A 60 -10.53 10.76 1.18
CA ILE A 60 -11.41 9.72 0.63
C ILE A 60 -10.62 8.73 -0.23
N THR A 61 -9.64 9.19 -1.01
CA THR A 61 -8.81 8.29 -1.83
C THR A 61 -7.90 7.42 -0.98
N ILE A 62 -7.34 7.97 0.11
CA ILE A 62 -6.52 7.23 1.09
C ILE A 62 -7.26 6.02 1.69
N LEU A 63 -8.58 6.10 1.83
CA LEU A 63 -9.42 5.02 2.37
C LEU A 63 -9.27 3.71 1.60
N ILE A 64 -9.08 3.79 0.28
CA ILE A 64 -8.89 2.61 -0.58
C ILE A 64 -7.41 2.27 -0.76
N VAL A 65 -6.55 3.29 -0.81
CA VAL A 65 -5.10 3.09 -0.99
C VAL A 65 -4.49 2.30 0.17
N GLY A 66 -4.91 2.54 1.41
CA GLY A 66 -4.37 1.86 2.59
C GLY A 66 -4.50 0.33 2.53
N PRO A 67 -5.72 -0.22 2.44
CA PRO A 67 -5.92 -1.67 2.34
C PRO A 67 -5.30 -2.31 1.08
N LEU A 68 -5.30 -1.63 -0.07
CA LEU A 68 -4.63 -2.13 -1.29
C LEU A 68 -3.11 -2.22 -1.10
N THR A 69 -2.52 -1.21 -0.45
CA THR A 69 -1.09 -1.19 -0.12
C THR A 69 -0.74 -2.39 0.75
N LEU A 70 -1.50 -2.61 1.83
CA LEU A 70 -1.32 -3.75 2.73
C LEU A 70 -1.53 -5.12 2.07
N GLY A 71 -2.47 -5.21 1.13
CA GLY A 71 -2.67 -6.37 0.28
C GLY A 71 -1.46 -6.68 -0.61
N GLY A 72 -0.83 -5.66 -1.18
CA GLY A 72 0.42 -5.80 -1.93
C GLY A 72 1.56 -6.36 -1.08
N TYR A 73 1.76 -5.82 0.13
CA TYR A 73 2.72 -6.35 1.11
C TYR A 73 2.40 -7.78 1.54
N CYS A 74 1.12 -8.12 1.70
CA CYS A 74 0.67 -9.49 2.00
C CYS A 74 1.08 -10.46 0.88
N LEU A 75 0.87 -10.08 -0.37
CA LEU A 75 1.21 -10.90 -1.51
C LEU A 75 2.73 -11.11 -1.62
N ALA A 76 3.52 -10.05 -1.43
CA ALA A 76 4.98 -10.13 -1.41
C ALA A 76 5.47 -11.14 -0.37
N LEU A 77 4.90 -11.14 0.85
CA LEU A 77 5.22 -12.13 1.87
C LEU A 77 4.88 -13.56 1.44
N HIS A 78 3.76 -13.78 0.76
CA HIS A 78 3.37 -15.11 0.29
C HIS A 78 4.29 -15.63 -0.83
N ILE A 79 4.76 -14.73 -1.70
CA ILE A 79 5.72 -15.06 -2.77
C ILE A 79 7.04 -15.54 -2.16
N ILE A 80 7.61 -14.74 -1.25
CA ILE A 80 8.91 -15.01 -0.61
C ILE A 80 8.87 -16.27 0.26
N ARG A 81 7.75 -16.54 0.94
CA ARG A 81 7.61 -17.70 1.83
C ARG A 81 7.18 -18.99 1.13
N GLU A 82 7.25 -19.02 -0.21
CA GLU A 82 6.83 -20.16 -1.04
C GLU A 82 5.40 -20.66 -0.78
N LYS A 83 4.53 -19.80 -0.23
CA LYS A 83 3.12 -20.13 -0.05
C LYS A 83 2.38 -19.97 -1.38
N GLU A 84 1.16 -20.50 -1.47
CA GLU A 84 0.27 -20.25 -2.60
C GLU A 84 -0.07 -18.76 -2.71
N ALA A 85 0.74 -18.04 -3.47
CA ALA A 85 0.49 -16.65 -3.83
C ALA A 85 -0.60 -16.62 -4.90
N ARG A 86 -1.71 -15.93 -4.60
CA ARG A 86 -2.83 -15.71 -5.51
C ARG A 86 -3.19 -14.23 -5.49
N ILE A 87 -3.61 -13.69 -6.63
CA ILE A 87 -4.02 -12.28 -6.77
C ILE A 87 -5.10 -11.90 -5.75
N GLY A 88 -5.95 -12.85 -5.34
CA GLY A 88 -6.96 -12.64 -4.29
C GLY A 88 -6.41 -12.15 -2.94
N HIS A 89 -5.14 -12.42 -2.62
CA HIS A 89 -4.54 -11.96 -1.36
C HIS A 89 -4.40 -10.44 -1.27
N ILE A 90 -4.41 -9.74 -2.41
CA ILE A 90 -4.44 -8.27 -2.46
C ILE A 90 -5.72 -7.74 -1.78
N PHE A 91 -6.82 -8.48 -1.89
CA PHE A 91 -8.11 -8.09 -1.32
C PHE A 91 -8.37 -8.61 0.09
N ARG A 92 -7.39 -9.29 0.71
CA ARG A 92 -7.53 -9.88 2.05
C ARG A 92 -7.90 -8.84 3.12
N TRP A 93 -7.41 -7.63 2.98
CA TRP A 93 -7.69 -6.52 3.91
C TRP A 93 -9.03 -5.80 3.63
N PHE A 94 -9.75 -6.21 2.58
CA PHE A 94 -11.13 -5.76 2.30
C PHE A 94 -12.19 -6.76 2.79
N THR A 95 -11.82 -7.98 3.19
CA THR A 95 -12.77 -9.06 3.49
C THR A 95 -13.54 -8.86 4.79
N GLU A 96 -12.94 -8.21 5.79
CA GLU A 96 -13.58 -7.96 7.10
C GLU A 96 -13.51 -6.47 7.43
N GLY A 97 -14.62 -5.89 7.91
CA GLY A 97 -14.69 -4.46 8.25
C GLY A 97 -13.67 -4.04 9.31
N SER A 98 -13.39 -4.89 10.29
CA SER A 98 -12.35 -4.63 11.30
C SER A 98 -10.95 -4.57 10.68
N LYS A 99 -10.61 -5.51 9.79
CA LYS A 99 -9.33 -5.54 9.05
C LYS A 99 -9.17 -4.33 8.13
N PHE A 100 -10.24 -3.91 7.49
CA PHE A 100 -10.27 -2.71 6.65
C PHE A 100 -9.95 -1.44 7.44
N ILE A 101 -10.65 -1.25 8.57
CA ILE A 101 -10.42 -0.07 9.44
C ILE A 101 -8.99 -0.08 9.99
N LYS A 102 -8.49 -1.24 10.42
CA LYS A 102 -7.10 -1.38 10.89
C LYS A 102 -6.10 -0.99 9.80
N SER A 103 -6.32 -1.46 8.58
CA SER A 103 -5.45 -1.17 7.43
C SER A 103 -5.40 0.31 7.10
N PHE A 104 -6.56 0.94 7.09
CA PHE A 104 -6.69 2.37 6.86
C PHE A 104 -6.01 3.20 7.95
N LEU A 105 -6.27 2.86 9.22
CA LEU A 105 -5.70 3.58 10.35
C LEU A 105 -4.17 3.45 10.37
N LEU A 106 -3.64 2.25 10.10
CA LEU A 106 -2.20 2.06 9.99
C LEU A 106 -1.60 2.94 8.90
N TYR A 107 -2.22 2.97 7.72
CA TYR A 107 -1.73 3.76 6.60
C TYR A 107 -1.70 5.26 6.95
N ILE A 108 -2.74 5.78 7.60
CA ILE A 108 -2.76 7.17 8.09
C ILE A 108 -1.63 7.43 9.08
N VAL A 109 -1.49 6.58 10.11
CA VAL A 109 -0.48 6.76 11.15
C VAL A 109 0.93 6.77 10.57
N VAL A 110 1.23 5.85 9.66
CA VAL A 110 2.52 5.81 8.96
C VAL A 110 2.76 7.10 8.16
N ASN A 111 1.77 7.56 7.40
CA ASN A 111 1.91 8.78 6.60
C ASN A 111 2.08 10.04 7.46
N ILE A 112 1.37 10.15 8.58
CA ILE A 112 1.54 11.26 9.53
C ILE A 112 2.97 11.26 10.09
N TYR A 113 3.47 10.12 10.54
CA TYR A 113 4.84 10.06 11.05
C TYR A 113 5.87 10.39 9.97
N LEU A 114 5.70 9.87 8.75
CA LEU A 114 6.58 10.21 7.63
C LEU A 114 6.53 11.71 7.34
N PHE A 115 5.35 12.31 7.27
CA PHE A 115 5.19 13.75 7.07
C PHE A 115 5.91 14.56 8.15
N LEU A 116 5.79 14.17 9.43
CA LEU A 116 6.50 14.81 10.53
C LEU A 116 8.03 14.68 10.41
N TRP A 117 8.53 13.53 9.97
CA TRP A 117 9.97 13.33 9.74
C TRP A 117 10.47 14.15 8.56
N PHE A 118 9.72 14.21 7.46
CA PHE A 118 10.03 15.04 6.31
C PHE A 118 9.97 16.53 6.63
N LEU A 119 9.07 16.95 7.51
CA LEU A 119 8.98 18.33 8.00
C LEU A 119 10.21 18.72 8.83
N LEU A 120 10.80 17.77 9.56
CA LEU A 120 12.06 17.99 10.26
C LEU A 120 13.23 18.09 9.27
N PHE A 121 13.47 17.05 8.47
CA PHE A 121 14.47 17.03 7.40
C PHE A 121 14.21 15.90 6.39
N ILE A 122 14.66 16.09 5.13
CA ILE A 122 14.48 15.11 4.05
C ILE A 122 15.23 13.80 4.31
N ILE A 123 16.50 13.86 4.74
CA ILE A 123 17.34 12.68 4.98
C ILE A 123 16.73 11.73 6.02
N PRO A 124 16.35 12.18 7.24
CA PRO A 124 15.68 11.31 8.21
C PRO A 124 14.30 10.85 7.75
N GLY A 125 13.58 11.62 6.94
CA GLY A 125 12.34 11.19 6.28
C GLY A 125 12.52 9.92 5.44
N ILE A 126 13.56 9.90 4.59
CA ILE A 126 13.93 8.73 3.78
C ILE A 126 14.34 7.55 4.67
N ILE A 127 15.14 7.77 5.71
CA ILE A 127 15.54 6.69 6.62
C ILE A 127 14.30 6.07 7.29
N LYS A 128 13.35 6.91 7.71
CA LYS A 128 12.12 6.47 8.36
C LYS A 128 11.13 5.82 7.40
N SER A 129 11.11 6.16 6.11
CA SER A 129 10.26 5.46 5.13
C SER A 129 10.60 3.98 5.02
N PHE A 130 11.89 3.62 5.02
CA PHE A 130 12.28 2.20 5.05
C PHE A 130 11.91 1.52 6.36
N SER A 131 12.07 2.21 7.50
CA SER A 131 11.67 1.69 8.81
C SER A 131 10.17 1.44 8.92
N TYR A 132 9.32 2.35 8.43
CA TYR A 132 7.87 2.22 8.50
C TYR A 132 7.31 1.29 7.43
N ALA A 133 8.01 1.08 6.31
CA ALA A 133 7.64 0.04 5.35
C ALA A 133 7.60 -1.35 6.02
N MET A 134 8.44 -1.59 7.03
CA MET A 134 8.42 -2.83 7.81
C MET A 134 7.14 -3.03 8.62
N THR A 135 6.45 -1.96 9.00
CA THR A 135 5.21 -2.05 9.76
C THR A 135 4.10 -2.78 8.98
N TYR A 136 4.07 -2.64 7.64
CA TYR A 136 3.12 -3.36 6.80
C TYR A 136 3.37 -4.88 6.77
N PHE A 137 4.63 -5.31 6.94
CA PHE A 137 4.95 -6.74 7.05
C PHE A 137 4.56 -7.27 8.43
N ILE A 138 4.88 -6.55 9.49
CA ILE A 138 4.57 -6.94 10.88
C ILE A 138 3.07 -7.14 11.07
N ILE A 139 2.23 -6.21 10.59
CA ILE A 139 0.77 -6.34 10.76
C ILE A 139 0.16 -7.48 9.91
N ASN A 140 0.82 -7.87 8.81
CA ASN A 140 0.40 -9.03 8.02
C ASN A 140 0.67 -10.37 8.73
N ASP A 141 1.71 -10.40 9.57
CA ASP A 141 2.06 -11.54 10.41
C ASP A 141 1.28 -11.58 11.73
N HIS A 142 1.08 -10.40 12.33
CA HIS A 142 0.44 -10.20 13.63
C HIS A 142 -0.71 -9.18 13.54
N PRO A 143 -1.85 -9.53 12.92
CA PRO A 143 -2.99 -8.61 12.74
C PRO A 143 -3.69 -8.19 14.06
N GLU A 144 -3.35 -8.84 15.17
CA GLU A 144 -3.85 -8.57 16.52
C GLU A 144 -3.26 -7.32 17.18
N ILE A 145 -2.11 -6.84 16.73
CA ILE A 145 -1.33 -5.79 17.43
C ILE A 145 -1.88 -4.36 17.26
N LEU A 146 -2.86 -4.16 16.38
CA LEU A 146 -3.52 -2.88 16.16
C LEU A 146 -4.86 -2.80 16.88
#